data_AF-A0A1Y3N2J9-F1
#
_entry.id   AF-A0A1Y3N2J9-F1
#
_cell.length_a   1.000
_cell.length_b   1.000
_cell.length_c   1.000
_cell.angle_alpha   90.00
_cell.angle_beta   90.00
_cell.angle_gamma   90.00
#
_symmetry.space_group_name_H-M   'P 1'
#
loop_
_entity.id
_entity.type
_entity.pdbx_description
1 polymer ?
#
loop_
_entity_poly.entity_id
_entity_poly.type
_entity_poly.pdbx_seq_one_letter_code
_entity_poly.pdbx_strand_id
1 'polypeptide(L)'
;RVHEVVDYALNTGSFAILNIHHENWNYAFSENLESAKEILEALWKQIAAEFADYDEHLIFEGMNEPRKVGDAVEWTGGDQEGWDFVNELDNLFYKTVRSSGGNNSIRHLMLPPYAAGAYGGAPEHFIYPENDDKIIVSIHAYSPYSFCLDNGEGAVTKFEDASEIDGTMSAISKLFISKNVPVIMGEFGAMNRHNEDERAKWAETYVKSAKAIGVPCILWDNGIFEGEGERFAIIDRAQLKIAYPKLVTGLMNGLGDYDYQVPASDILEEAPSEPVNEEPSTTETISSEPTTTEPTTSEPVTPQEPVNPQEPVTPQEPITPPQPITPPQPITPPQPITPQEPVTPQEPITPQEPVTPPQPVTPPSQATVVDPSYLSCDKEDWKCKSEKSDLCFGEVSKCWASGKDGETCNKIANECSKIWI
;
A
#
# COMPACT_ATOMS: atom_id res chain seq x y z
N ARG A 1 17.36 -4.08 14.65
CA ARG A 1 16.61 -5.18 14.00
C ARG A 1 15.89 -4.79 12.71
N VAL A 2 14.98 -3.80 12.67
CA VAL A 2 14.33 -3.39 11.40
C VAL A 2 15.38 -2.98 10.35
N HIS A 3 16.33 -2.11 10.74
CA HIS A 3 17.49 -1.74 9.95
C HIS A 3 18.23 -2.96 9.35
N GLU A 4 18.56 -3.95 10.18
CA GLU A 4 19.25 -5.17 9.69
C GLU A 4 18.45 -5.91 8.60
N VAL A 5 17.12 -5.96 8.71
CA VAL A 5 16.28 -6.64 7.71
C VAL A 5 16.17 -5.83 6.42
N VAL A 6 16.09 -4.49 6.53
CA VAL A 6 16.17 -3.59 5.38
C VAL A 6 17.50 -3.80 4.63
N ASP A 7 18.61 -3.87 5.37
CA ASP A 7 19.92 -4.13 4.80
C ASP A 7 20.00 -5.49 4.09
N TYR A 8 19.29 -6.52 4.55
CA TYR A 8 19.29 -7.80 3.86
C TYR A 8 18.74 -7.68 2.43
N ALA A 9 17.67 -6.91 2.23
CA ALA A 9 17.09 -6.68 0.91
C ALA A 9 17.98 -5.78 0.05
N LEU A 10 18.48 -4.67 0.61
CA LEU A 10 19.28 -3.71 -0.16
C LEU A 10 20.65 -4.26 -0.55
N ASN A 11 21.26 -5.11 0.29
CA ASN A 11 22.55 -5.75 -0.03
C ASN A 11 22.48 -6.74 -1.20
N THR A 12 21.28 -7.15 -1.65
CA THR A 12 21.13 -7.91 -2.91
C THR A 12 21.08 -7.02 -4.15
N GLY A 13 21.04 -5.69 -3.98
CA GLY A 13 20.76 -4.73 -5.06
C GLY A 13 19.27 -4.63 -5.40
N SER A 14 18.39 -5.16 -4.55
CA SER A 14 16.94 -5.07 -4.71
C SER A 14 16.40 -3.76 -4.11
N PHE A 15 15.16 -3.42 -4.44
CA PHE A 15 14.40 -2.40 -3.72
C PHE A 15 13.89 -2.94 -2.37
N ALA A 16 13.70 -2.04 -1.41
CA ALA A 16 13.02 -2.30 -0.15
C ALA A 16 11.94 -1.24 0.10
N ILE A 17 10.74 -1.67 0.49
CA ILE A 17 9.67 -0.79 0.98
C ILE A 17 9.55 -1.01 2.48
N LEU A 18 9.60 0.07 3.27
CA LEU A 18 9.41 0.05 4.71
C LEU A 18 8.16 0.84 5.08
N ASN A 19 7.25 0.22 5.83
CA ASN A 19 5.99 0.81 6.24
C ASN A 19 5.72 0.71 7.75
N ILE A 20 4.63 1.33 8.19
CA ILE A 20 3.94 1.02 9.45
C ILE A 20 2.69 0.20 9.11
N HIS A 21 2.41 -0.87 9.86
CA HIS A 21 1.62 -1.97 9.33
C HIS A 21 0.31 -2.21 10.09
N HIS A 22 0.36 -2.90 11.23
CA HIS A 22 -0.80 -3.20 12.08
C HIS A 22 -0.85 -2.26 13.28
N GLU A 23 -0.97 -0.97 12.99
CA GLU A 23 -1.08 0.07 14.00
C GLU A 23 -2.50 0.13 14.57
N ASN A 24 -2.63 0.29 15.88
CA ASN A 24 -3.94 0.35 16.54
C ASN A 24 -4.37 1.79 16.91
N TRP A 25 -3.55 2.78 16.56
CA TRP A 25 -3.72 4.18 16.90
C TRP A 25 -4.14 5.05 15.70
N ASN A 26 -4.11 4.51 14.48
CA ASN A 26 -4.44 5.22 13.23
C ASN A 26 -5.79 4.80 12.62
N TYR A 27 -6.74 4.33 13.45
CA TYR A 27 -8.09 4.02 12.96
C TYR A 27 -8.82 5.30 12.56
N ALA A 28 -9.40 5.30 11.37
CA ALA A 28 -9.83 6.49 10.62
C ALA A 28 -11.13 7.14 11.12
N PHE A 29 -11.15 7.48 12.41
CA PHE A 29 -12.23 8.21 13.08
C PHE A 29 -11.74 9.61 13.45
N SER A 30 -12.58 10.64 13.28
CA SER A 30 -12.19 12.04 13.54
C SER A 30 -11.65 12.26 14.95
N GLU A 31 -12.22 11.55 15.93
CA GLU A 31 -11.81 11.64 17.34
C GLU A 31 -10.37 11.13 17.59
N ASN A 32 -9.85 10.28 16.71
CA ASN A 32 -8.49 9.74 16.78
C ASN A 32 -7.47 10.60 16.03
N LEU A 33 -7.89 11.59 15.23
CA LEU A 33 -7.00 12.23 14.26
C LEU A 33 -5.82 12.94 14.91
N GLU A 34 -6.05 13.72 15.97
CA GLU A 34 -4.97 14.51 16.59
C GLU A 34 -3.94 13.63 17.30
N SER A 35 -4.37 12.58 18.01
CA SER A 35 -3.44 11.61 18.61
C SER A 35 -2.69 10.81 17.54
N ALA A 36 -3.37 10.41 16.46
CA ALA A 36 -2.74 9.71 15.35
C ALA A 36 -1.67 10.57 14.67
N LYS A 37 -1.91 11.88 14.49
CA LYS A 37 -0.94 12.82 13.93
C LYS A 37 0.32 12.93 14.78
N GLU A 38 0.17 13.06 16.09
CA GLU A 38 1.31 13.17 17.02
C GLU A 38 2.18 11.90 16.99
N ILE A 39 1.55 10.72 16.95
CA ILE A 39 2.26 9.44 16.87
C ILE A 39 2.92 9.26 15.50
N LEU A 40 2.20 9.52 14.41
CA LEU A 40 2.70 9.38 13.04
C LEU A 40 3.91 10.27 12.79
N GLU A 41 3.84 11.56 13.16
CA GLU A 41 4.95 12.49 13.00
C GLU A 41 6.18 12.01 13.79
N ALA A 42 5.98 11.59 15.05
CA ALA A 42 7.08 11.15 15.88
C ALA A 42 7.75 9.87 15.34
N LEU A 43 6.96 8.89 14.89
CA LEU A 43 7.48 7.67 14.27
C LEU A 43 8.27 7.98 13.00
N TRP A 44 7.70 8.78 12.10
CA TRP A 44 8.34 9.07 10.82
C TRP A 44 9.54 10.00 10.94
N LYS A 45 9.62 10.88 11.95
CA LYS A 45 10.87 11.58 12.29
C LYS A 45 11.98 10.60 12.64
N GLN A 46 11.69 9.60 13.47
CA GLN A 46 12.67 8.61 13.91
C GLN A 46 13.09 7.69 12.76
N ILE A 47 12.13 7.15 12.01
CA ILE A 47 12.39 6.26 10.88
C ILE A 47 13.16 7.01 9.78
N ALA A 48 12.72 8.21 9.41
CA ALA A 48 13.40 8.98 8.38
C ALA A 48 14.84 9.35 8.79
N ALA A 49 15.08 9.69 10.06
CA ALA A 49 16.42 9.97 10.55
C ALA A 49 17.34 8.74 10.54
N GLU A 50 16.84 7.58 10.95
CA GLU A 50 17.59 6.31 10.95
C GLU A 50 18.07 5.93 9.55
N PHE A 51 17.25 6.17 8.54
CA PHE A 51 17.49 5.74 7.16
C PHE A 51 17.83 6.93 6.22
N ALA A 52 18.27 8.07 6.76
CA ALA A 52 18.44 9.31 6.00
C ALA A 52 19.46 9.21 4.86
N ASP A 53 20.51 8.40 5.03
CA ASP A 53 21.63 8.26 4.10
C ASP A 53 21.40 7.18 3.02
N TYR A 54 20.32 6.40 3.12
CA TYR A 54 20.00 5.35 2.15
C TYR A 54 19.60 5.97 0.80
N ASP A 55 19.93 5.29 -0.29
CA ASP A 55 19.67 5.74 -1.66
C ASP A 55 18.20 5.50 -2.08
N GLU A 56 17.91 5.64 -3.38
CA GLU A 56 16.57 5.50 -3.96
C GLU A 56 15.98 4.07 -3.90
N HIS A 57 16.78 3.04 -3.62
CA HIS A 57 16.29 1.67 -3.51
C HIS A 57 15.43 1.47 -2.25
N LEU A 58 15.60 2.33 -1.23
CA LEU A 58 14.73 2.34 -0.06
C LEU A 58 13.58 3.32 -0.24
N ILE A 59 12.37 2.78 -0.29
CA ILE A 59 11.09 3.48 -0.40
C ILE A 59 10.41 3.46 0.97
N PHE A 60 9.78 4.57 1.36
CA PHE A 60 8.92 4.59 2.55
C PHE A 60 7.45 4.55 2.15
N GLU A 61 6.66 3.73 2.80
CA GLU A 61 5.21 3.72 2.68
C GLU A 61 4.59 4.19 3.99
N GLY A 62 3.83 5.30 3.93
CA GLY A 62 3.42 6.05 5.12
C GLY A 62 2.51 5.29 6.08
N MET A 63 1.63 4.46 5.53
CA MET A 63 0.64 3.63 6.24
C MET A 63 0.32 2.41 5.37
N ASN A 64 -0.21 1.34 5.97
CA ASN A 64 -0.67 0.14 5.25
C ASN A 64 -2.12 0.30 4.76
N GLU A 65 -3.10 0.02 5.63
CA GLU A 65 -4.53 0.02 5.29
C GLU A 65 -5.34 0.83 6.31
N PRO A 66 -5.11 2.15 6.41
CA PRO A 66 -5.79 2.99 7.38
C PRO A 66 -7.29 3.06 7.07
N ARG A 67 -8.13 2.73 8.06
CA ARG A 67 -9.58 2.53 7.89
C ARG A 67 -10.36 2.61 9.20
N LYS A 68 -11.69 2.58 9.13
CA LYS A 68 -12.60 2.56 10.29
C LYS A 68 -12.81 1.13 10.79
N VAL A 69 -11.85 0.62 11.58
CA VAL A 69 -11.89 -0.76 12.09
C VAL A 69 -13.16 -1.01 12.92
N GLY A 70 -13.89 -2.07 12.59
CA GLY A 70 -15.15 -2.46 13.23
C GLY A 70 -16.39 -1.71 12.74
N ASP A 71 -16.25 -0.76 11.82
CA ASP A 71 -17.37 -0.03 11.24
C ASP A 71 -17.96 -0.74 10.02
N ALA A 72 -19.20 -0.42 9.65
CA ALA A 72 -19.86 -0.97 8.47
C ALA A 72 -19.13 -0.61 7.16
N VAL A 73 -18.36 0.48 7.14
CA VAL A 73 -17.58 0.91 5.96
C VAL A 73 -16.11 0.51 6.00
N GLU A 74 -15.70 -0.37 6.92
CA GLU A 74 -14.30 -0.80 7.09
C GLU A 74 -13.66 -1.24 5.76
N TRP A 75 -14.36 -2.11 5.01
CA TRP A 75 -13.86 -2.73 3.77
C TRP A 75 -14.69 -2.40 2.52
N THR A 76 -15.61 -1.43 2.61
CA THR A 76 -16.50 -1.05 1.50
C THR A 76 -16.12 0.27 0.83
N GLY A 77 -14.90 0.74 1.05
CA GLY A 77 -14.36 1.98 0.49
C GLY A 77 -14.47 3.21 1.38
N GLY A 78 -14.98 3.08 2.61
CA GLY A 78 -15.01 4.15 3.60
C GLY A 78 -16.12 5.18 3.40
N ASP A 79 -15.97 6.30 4.09
CA ASP A 79 -16.84 7.47 4.01
C ASP A 79 -16.01 8.77 4.07
N GLN A 80 -16.65 9.92 3.94
CA GLN A 80 -15.96 11.22 3.92
C GLN A 80 -15.06 11.43 5.14
N GLU A 81 -15.53 11.01 6.33
CA GLU A 81 -14.74 11.08 7.55
C GLU A 81 -13.46 10.26 7.44
N GLY A 82 -13.57 9.01 7.00
CA GLY A 82 -12.42 8.13 6.79
C GLY A 82 -11.46 8.67 5.74
N TRP A 83 -11.96 9.21 4.62
CA TRP A 83 -11.12 9.78 3.56
C TRP A 83 -10.37 11.01 4.03
N ASP A 84 -11.04 11.94 4.73
CA ASP A 84 -10.42 13.14 5.28
C ASP A 84 -9.32 12.78 6.28
N PHE A 85 -9.57 11.80 7.16
CA PHE A 85 -8.58 11.30 8.11
C PHE A 85 -7.33 10.77 7.40
N VAL A 86 -7.50 9.89 6.41
CA VAL A 86 -6.37 9.25 5.70
C VAL A 86 -5.56 10.30 4.94
N ASN A 87 -6.23 11.21 4.22
CA ASN A 87 -5.57 12.29 3.49
C ASN A 87 -4.76 13.24 4.41
N GLU A 88 -5.28 13.53 5.62
CA GLU A 88 -4.55 14.35 6.60
C GLU A 88 -3.28 13.65 7.11
N LEU A 89 -3.36 12.34 7.41
CA LEU A 89 -2.21 11.55 7.85
C LEU A 89 -1.17 11.37 6.73
N ASP A 90 -1.58 11.06 5.51
CA ASP A 90 -0.68 10.93 4.35
C ASP A 90 0.09 12.23 4.09
N ASN A 91 -0.60 13.36 4.13
CA ASN A 91 0.01 14.68 3.96
C ASN A 91 0.99 15.00 5.11
N LEU A 92 0.68 14.60 6.34
CA LEU A 92 1.59 14.76 7.48
C LEU A 92 2.84 13.88 7.33
N PHE A 93 2.69 12.61 6.98
CA PHE A 93 3.82 11.71 6.68
C PHE A 93 4.71 12.30 5.58
N TYR A 94 4.11 12.70 4.46
CA TYR A 94 4.78 13.34 3.33
C TYR A 94 5.64 14.53 3.78
N LYS A 95 5.04 15.48 4.52
CA LYS A 95 5.74 16.67 5.04
C LYS A 95 6.83 16.32 6.04
N THR A 96 6.56 15.36 6.92
CA THR A 96 7.52 14.89 7.94
C THR A 96 8.78 14.34 7.29
N VAL A 97 8.63 13.43 6.31
CA VAL A 97 9.78 12.86 5.61
C VAL A 97 10.52 13.92 4.78
N ARG A 98 9.81 14.76 4.01
CA ARG A 98 10.44 15.79 3.17
C ARG A 98 11.21 16.84 3.97
N SER A 99 10.76 17.16 5.18
CA SER A 99 11.42 18.12 6.06
C SER A 99 12.62 17.54 6.84
N SER A 100 12.85 16.23 6.80
CA SER A 100 13.94 15.58 7.55
C SER A 100 15.34 15.76 6.92
N GLY A 101 15.43 16.22 5.66
CA GLY A 101 16.70 16.47 4.98
C GLY A 101 17.38 15.21 4.39
N GLY A 102 18.66 15.31 4.03
CA GLY A 102 19.41 14.19 3.43
C GLY A 102 18.78 13.66 2.13
N ASN A 103 18.84 12.36 1.89
CA ASN A 103 18.19 11.74 0.74
C ASN A 103 16.67 11.69 0.87
N ASN A 104 16.11 11.90 2.06
CA ASN A 104 14.66 11.89 2.29
C ASN A 104 13.92 13.03 1.55
N SER A 105 14.61 14.12 1.20
CA SER A 105 14.03 15.19 0.39
C SER A 105 13.73 14.75 -1.05
N ILE A 106 14.31 13.64 -1.51
CA ILE A 106 14.15 13.10 -2.88
C ILE A 106 13.77 11.61 -2.91
N ARG A 107 13.57 10.98 -1.74
CA ARG A 107 13.18 9.57 -1.59
C ARG A 107 11.79 9.31 -2.16
N HIS A 108 11.62 8.17 -2.82
CA HIS A 108 10.29 7.73 -3.24
C HIS A 108 9.41 7.43 -2.02
N LEU A 109 8.17 7.94 -2.01
CA LEU A 109 7.21 7.73 -0.93
C LEU A 109 5.93 7.09 -1.48
N MET A 110 5.41 6.10 -0.78
CA MET A 110 4.16 5.41 -1.06
C MET A 110 3.06 5.87 -0.11
N LEU A 111 1.88 6.16 -0.65
CA LEU A 111 0.70 6.62 0.09
C LEU A 111 -0.51 5.75 -0.30
N PRO A 112 -1.20 5.11 0.65
CA PRO A 112 -2.42 4.36 0.35
C PRO A 112 -3.67 5.27 0.36
N PRO A 113 -4.67 5.03 -0.51
CA PRO A 113 -6.03 5.49 -0.22
C PRO A 113 -6.60 4.79 1.02
N TYR A 114 -7.81 5.14 1.41
CA TYR A 114 -8.54 4.44 2.48
C TYR A 114 -8.50 2.91 2.28
N ALA A 115 -8.07 2.19 3.32
CA ALA A 115 -7.86 0.73 3.32
C ALA A 115 -6.95 0.19 2.19
N ALA A 116 -6.08 1.03 1.60
CA ALA A 116 -5.35 0.74 0.36
C ALA A 116 -6.25 0.26 -0.80
N GLY A 117 -7.54 0.61 -0.75
CA GLY A 117 -8.57 0.01 -1.58
C GLY A 117 -8.54 0.48 -3.03
N ALA A 118 -8.81 -0.44 -3.95
CA ALA A 118 -8.96 -0.16 -5.38
C ALA A 118 -10.40 0.22 -5.80
N TYR A 119 -11.35 0.28 -4.87
CA TYR A 119 -12.79 0.41 -5.14
C TYR A 119 -13.54 1.20 -4.05
N GLY A 120 -14.86 1.36 -4.24
CA GLY A 120 -15.78 1.85 -3.20
C GLY A 120 -15.67 3.35 -2.89
N GLY A 121 -15.05 4.14 -3.77
CA GLY A 121 -14.82 5.57 -3.55
C GLY A 121 -13.48 5.89 -2.91
N ALA A 122 -12.78 4.91 -2.34
CA ALA A 122 -11.47 5.12 -1.71
C ALA A 122 -10.44 5.73 -2.67
N PRO A 123 -10.18 5.19 -3.88
CA PRO A 123 -9.19 5.77 -4.78
C PRO A 123 -9.67 7.09 -5.43
N GLU A 124 -10.99 7.32 -5.53
CA GLU A 124 -11.55 8.58 -6.04
C GLU A 124 -11.36 9.77 -5.09
N HIS A 125 -11.32 9.53 -3.78
CA HIS A 125 -11.16 10.56 -2.74
C HIS A 125 -9.73 10.69 -2.21
N PHE A 126 -8.78 9.94 -2.77
CA PHE A 126 -7.37 10.08 -2.47
C PHE A 126 -6.83 11.43 -2.97
N ILE A 127 -6.11 12.14 -2.11
CA ILE A 127 -5.46 13.41 -2.44
C ILE A 127 -3.96 13.16 -2.66
N TYR A 128 -3.55 13.18 -3.93
CA TYR A 128 -2.15 13.11 -4.31
C TYR A 128 -1.43 14.44 -4.00
N PRO A 129 -0.27 14.44 -3.30
CA PRO A 129 0.52 15.64 -3.07
C PRO A 129 0.96 16.31 -4.39
N GLU A 130 0.57 17.56 -4.61
CA GLU A 130 0.90 18.26 -5.86
C GLU A 130 2.41 18.54 -5.98
N ASN A 131 2.91 18.49 -7.22
CA ASN A 131 4.27 18.90 -7.62
C ASN A 131 5.43 18.08 -7.02
N ASP A 132 5.19 16.82 -6.64
CA ASP A 132 6.25 15.86 -6.29
C ASP A 132 6.16 14.63 -7.21
N ASP A 133 7.22 14.38 -7.99
CA ASP A 133 7.35 13.28 -8.94
C ASP A 133 7.86 11.98 -8.31
N LYS A 134 8.04 11.97 -6.98
CA LYS A 134 8.51 10.82 -6.18
C LYS A 134 7.43 10.21 -5.32
N ILE A 135 6.16 10.58 -5.52
CA ILE A 135 5.04 9.97 -4.80
C ILE A 135 4.43 8.84 -5.63
N ILE A 136 4.13 7.73 -4.97
CA ILE A 136 3.58 6.50 -5.53
C ILE A 136 2.30 6.19 -4.77
N VAL A 137 1.24 5.81 -5.46
CA VAL A 137 0.02 5.32 -4.81
C VAL A 137 0.18 3.84 -4.49
N SER A 138 -0.07 3.45 -3.24
CA SER A 138 -0.07 2.05 -2.80
C SER A 138 -1.48 1.48 -2.85
N ILE A 139 -1.69 0.39 -3.60
CA ILE A 139 -2.99 -0.28 -3.72
C ILE A 139 -2.83 -1.74 -3.34
N HIS A 140 -3.78 -2.28 -2.58
CA HIS A 140 -3.88 -3.69 -2.26
C HIS A 140 -5.12 -4.28 -2.94
N ALA A 141 -4.96 -5.40 -3.66
CA ALA A 141 -6.08 -6.03 -4.35
C ALA A 141 -5.92 -7.54 -4.50
N TYR A 142 -6.58 -8.28 -3.62
CA TYR A 142 -6.72 -9.74 -3.65
C TYR A 142 -7.90 -10.13 -4.56
N SER A 143 -7.72 -10.03 -5.87
CA SER A 143 -8.79 -10.18 -6.87
C SER A 143 -8.60 -11.40 -7.78
N PRO A 144 -9.67 -12.19 -8.06
CA PRO A 144 -11.02 -12.08 -7.50
C PRO A 144 -11.08 -12.46 -6.01
N TYR A 145 -11.87 -11.75 -5.21
CA TYR A 145 -11.90 -11.94 -3.74
C TYR A 145 -12.27 -13.39 -3.35
N SER A 146 -13.28 -13.96 -4.01
CA SER A 146 -13.75 -15.33 -3.79
C SER A 146 -12.67 -16.40 -3.99
N PHE A 147 -11.80 -16.21 -4.99
CA PHE A 147 -10.69 -17.10 -5.26
C PHE A 147 -9.51 -16.83 -4.31
N CYS A 148 -9.16 -15.56 -4.14
CA CYS A 148 -7.90 -15.13 -3.54
C CYS A 148 -7.91 -15.12 -2.01
N LEU A 149 -8.98 -14.63 -1.37
CA LEU A 149 -8.96 -14.24 0.05
C LEU A 149 -10.19 -14.71 0.85
N ASP A 150 -11.34 -14.96 0.21
CA ASP A 150 -12.55 -15.36 0.93
C ASP A 150 -12.37 -16.69 1.69
N ASN A 151 -12.69 -16.71 2.98
CA ASN A 151 -12.71 -17.92 3.81
C ASN A 151 -14.15 -18.36 4.16
N GLY A 152 -15.16 -17.66 3.63
CA GLY A 152 -16.57 -17.94 3.86
C GLY A 152 -17.23 -18.79 2.77
N GLU A 153 -18.56 -18.71 2.70
CA GLU A 153 -19.39 -19.49 1.77
C GLU A 153 -19.16 -19.14 0.28
N GLY A 154 -18.59 -17.96 0.00
CA GLY A 154 -18.28 -17.50 -1.35
C GLY A 154 -16.93 -18.00 -1.89
N ALA A 155 -16.14 -18.73 -1.08
CA ALA A 155 -14.81 -19.18 -1.46
C ALA A 155 -14.83 -20.18 -2.63
N VAL A 156 -13.93 -20.00 -3.60
CA VAL A 156 -13.77 -20.90 -4.74
C VAL A 156 -12.33 -21.38 -4.89
N THR A 157 -12.15 -22.59 -5.44
CA THR A 157 -10.82 -23.20 -5.66
C THR A 157 -10.34 -23.13 -7.11
N LYS A 158 -11.20 -22.73 -8.05
CA LYS A 158 -10.90 -22.62 -9.48
C LYS A 158 -10.86 -21.18 -9.95
N PHE A 159 -9.92 -20.86 -10.83
CA PHE A 159 -9.80 -19.56 -11.44
C PHE A 159 -10.46 -19.56 -12.83
N GLU A 160 -11.73 -19.14 -12.85
CA GLU A 160 -12.57 -19.16 -14.06
C GLU A 160 -12.90 -17.76 -14.59
N ASP A 161 -12.88 -16.73 -13.73
CA ASP A 161 -13.24 -15.36 -14.07
C ASP A 161 -12.14 -14.36 -13.67
N ALA A 162 -11.73 -13.52 -14.62
CA ALA A 162 -10.75 -12.45 -14.43
C ALA A 162 -11.39 -11.06 -14.37
N SER A 163 -12.73 -10.96 -14.41
CA SER A 163 -13.46 -9.69 -14.49
C SER A 163 -13.13 -8.71 -13.36
N GLU A 164 -12.94 -9.21 -12.13
CA GLU A 164 -12.51 -8.39 -11.00
C GLU A 164 -11.11 -7.80 -11.23
N ILE A 165 -10.15 -8.61 -11.73
CA ILE A 165 -8.79 -8.14 -12.09
C ILE A 165 -8.87 -7.05 -13.16
N ASP A 166 -9.63 -7.28 -14.23
CA ASP A 166 -9.80 -6.30 -15.31
C ASP A 166 -10.44 -5.01 -14.80
N GLY A 167 -11.40 -5.12 -13.87
CA GLY A 167 -11.99 -4.00 -13.15
C GLY A 167 -10.97 -3.23 -12.33
N THR A 168 -10.09 -3.93 -11.59
CA THR A 168 -9.02 -3.31 -10.79
C THR A 168 -8.10 -2.50 -11.69
N MET A 169 -7.58 -3.13 -12.76
CA MET A 169 -6.62 -2.50 -13.65
C MET A 169 -7.23 -1.33 -14.41
N SER A 170 -8.51 -1.44 -14.78
CA SER A 170 -9.26 -0.34 -15.41
C SER A 170 -9.44 0.86 -14.47
N ALA A 171 -9.76 0.61 -13.19
CA ALA A 171 -9.87 1.65 -12.19
C ALA A 171 -8.53 2.35 -11.96
N ILE A 172 -7.45 1.59 -11.73
CA ILE A 172 -6.09 2.11 -11.56
C ILE A 172 -5.65 2.93 -12.76
N SER A 173 -5.87 2.41 -13.98
CA SER A 173 -5.50 3.10 -15.22
C SER A 173 -6.23 4.43 -15.37
N LYS A 174 -7.54 4.43 -15.12
CA LYS A 174 -8.39 5.63 -15.21
C LYS A 174 -8.06 6.68 -14.15
N LEU A 175 -7.86 6.25 -12.89
CA LEU A 175 -7.72 7.18 -11.78
C LEU A 175 -6.30 7.73 -11.63
N PHE A 176 -5.28 6.94 -11.97
CA PHE A 176 -3.89 7.26 -11.69
C PHE A 176 -3.02 7.26 -12.96
N ILE A 177 -2.89 6.14 -13.67
CA ILE A 177 -1.92 6.00 -14.77
C ILE A 177 -2.19 7.01 -15.90
N SER A 178 -3.46 7.21 -16.29
CA SER A 178 -3.84 8.20 -17.32
C SER A 178 -3.55 9.65 -16.93
N LYS A 179 -3.30 9.91 -15.65
CA LYS A 179 -2.91 11.20 -15.09
C LYS A 179 -1.42 11.27 -14.75
N ASN A 180 -0.63 10.29 -15.20
CA ASN A 180 0.80 10.16 -14.91
C ASN A 180 1.12 10.08 -13.41
N VAL A 181 0.24 9.44 -12.64
CA VAL A 181 0.46 9.11 -11.22
C VAL A 181 0.91 7.65 -11.12
N PRO A 182 2.10 7.36 -10.60
CA PRO A 182 2.61 6.00 -10.51
C PRO A 182 1.89 5.23 -9.38
N VAL A 183 1.70 3.94 -9.61
CA VAL A 183 1.00 3.03 -8.69
C VAL A 183 1.85 1.78 -8.52
N ILE A 184 1.94 1.29 -7.29
CA ILE A 184 2.45 -0.06 -6.99
C ILE A 184 1.30 -0.85 -6.38
N MET A 185 1.11 -2.08 -6.84
CA MET A 185 0.26 -3.05 -6.16
C MET A 185 1.06 -3.61 -4.97
N GLY A 186 0.90 -2.95 -3.81
CA GLY A 186 1.69 -3.17 -2.59
C GLY A 186 1.44 -4.53 -1.93
N GLU A 187 0.22 -5.05 -2.10
CA GLU A 187 -0.14 -6.40 -1.72
C GLU A 187 -1.09 -7.03 -2.75
N PHE A 188 -0.78 -8.28 -3.10
CA PHE A 188 -1.72 -9.20 -3.74
C PHE A 188 -1.31 -10.64 -3.40
N GLY A 189 -2.18 -11.60 -3.67
CA GLY A 189 -1.91 -13.01 -3.45
C GLY A 189 -3.15 -13.87 -3.70
N ALA A 190 -2.96 -15.19 -3.77
CA ALA A 190 -4.06 -16.14 -3.71
C ALA A 190 -3.72 -17.26 -2.71
N MET A 191 -4.58 -17.45 -1.71
CA MET A 191 -4.40 -18.47 -0.67
C MET A 191 -4.27 -19.86 -1.29
N ASN A 192 -3.40 -20.69 -0.71
CA ASN A 192 -3.33 -22.09 -1.07
C ASN A 192 -4.61 -22.81 -0.63
N ARG A 193 -5.31 -23.40 -1.61
CA ARG A 193 -6.45 -24.30 -1.40
C ARG A 193 -6.18 -25.66 -2.04
N HIS A 194 -4.91 -26.07 -2.08
CA HIS A 194 -4.42 -27.26 -2.81
C HIS A 194 -4.78 -27.19 -4.31
N ASN A 195 -4.55 -26.02 -4.89
CA ASN A 195 -4.99 -25.64 -6.24
C ASN A 195 -3.87 -24.90 -6.99
N GLU A 196 -2.63 -25.39 -6.91
CA GLU A 196 -1.46 -24.70 -7.44
C GLU A 196 -1.57 -24.38 -8.95
N ASP A 197 -2.11 -25.31 -9.75
CA ASP A 197 -2.31 -25.08 -11.19
C ASP A 197 -3.25 -23.89 -11.47
N GLU A 198 -4.32 -23.75 -10.69
CA GLU A 198 -5.26 -22.63 -10.80
C GLU A 198 -4.61 -21.33 -10.32
N ARG A 199 -3.81 -21.38 -9.24
CA ARG A 199 -3.04 -20.22 -8.77
C ARG A 199 -1.96 -19.78 -9.77
N ALA A 200 -1.32 -20.72 -10.48
CA ALA A 200 -0.36 -20.40 -11.53
C ALA A 200 -1.03 -19.66 -12.71
N LYS A 201 -2.20 -20.13 -13.15
CA LYS A 201 -3.02 -19.47 -14.19
C LYS A 201 -3.47 -18.06 -13.76
N TRP A 202 -3.94 -17.94 -12.51
CA TRP A 202 -4.29 -16.66 -11.90
C TRP A 202 -3.09 -15.69 -11.89
N ALA A 203 -1.94 -16.15 -11.40
CA ALA A 203 -0.73 -15.33 -11.28
C ALA A 203 -0.25 -14.79 -12.64
N GLU A 204 -0.22 -15.64 -13.68
CA GLU A 204 0.13 -15.20 -15.02
C GLU A 204 -0.86 -14.15 -15.54
N THR A 205 -2.16 -14.39 -15.37
CA THR A 205 -3.20 -13.47 -15.82
C THR A 205 -3.12 -12.13 -15.10
N TYR A 206 -3.01 -12.14 -13.78
CA TYR A 206 -2.96 -10.94 -12.94
C TYR A 206 -1.74 -10.09 -13.28
N VAL A 207 -0.54 -10.69 -13.23
CA VAL A 207 0.71 -9.96 -13.44
C VAL A 207 0.81 -9.44 -14.88
N LYS A 208 0.31 -10.20 -15.86
CA LYS A 208 0.22 -9.73 -17.26
C LYS A 208 -0.67 -8.48 -17.38
N SER A 209 -1.83 -8.48 -16.72
CA SER A 209 -2.75 -7.33 -16.74
C SER A 209 -2.15 -6.11 -16.03
N ALA A 210 -1.50 -6.29 -14.88
CA ALA A 210 -0.82 -5.20 -14.17
C ALA A 210 0.37 -4.63 -14.97
N LYS A 211 1.21 -5.51 -15.55
CA LYS A 211 2.33 -5.12 -16.41
C LYS A 211 1.86 -4.31 -17.62
N ALA A 212 0.71 -4.65 -18.21
CA ALA A 212 0.17 -3.95 -19.38
C ALA A 212 -0.14 -2.46 -19.10
N ILE A 213 -0.36 -2.09 -17.84
CA ILE A 213 -0.57 -0.69 -17.41
C ILE A 213 0.64 -0.11 -16.65
N GLY A 214 1.77 -0.83 -16.61
CA GLY A 214 3.01 -0.36 -15.97
C GLY A 214 3.01 -0.45 -14.43
N VAL A 215 2.17 -1.29 -13.84
CA VAL A 215 2.05 -1.44 -12.38
C VAL A 215 2.81 -2.69 -11.93
N PRO A 216 3.85 -2.59 -11.09
CA PRO A 216 4.49 -3.74 -10.47
C PRO A 216 3.64 -4.29 -9.32
N CYS A 217 3.80 -5.58 -9.00
CA CYS A 217 3.05 -6.27 -7.96
C CYS A 217 3.97 -6.91 -6.93
N ILE A 218 3.60 -6.79 -5.65
CA ILE A 218 4.34 -7.33 -4.51
C ILE A 218 3.49 -8.39 -3.84
N LEU A 219 3.98 -9.63 -3.90
CA LEU A 219 3.27 -10.81 -3.43
C LEU A 219 3.35 -10.90 -1.91
N TRP A 220 2.19 -11.05 -1.27
CA TRP A 220 2.12 -11.30 0.16
C TRP A 220 2.56 -12.74 0.47
N ASP A 221 3.63 -12.91 1.25
CA ASP A 221 4.07 -14.19 1.80
C ASP A 221 4.08 -14.06 3.33
N ASN A 222 3.20 -14.79 4.00
CA ASN A 222 3.09 -14.78 5.46
C ASN A 222 3.76 -16.00 6.14
N GLY A 223 4.38 -16.90 5.37
CA GLY A 223 4.99 -18.12 5.90
C GLY A 223 4.02 -19.17 6.45
N ILE A 224 2.70 -18.98 6.29
CA ILE A 224 1.67 -19.95 6.66
C ILE A 224 1.34 -20.87 5.48
N PHE A 225 1.71 -22.15 5.60
CA PHE A 225 1.45 -23.18 4.59
C PHE A 225 0.17 -23.99 4.86
N GLU A 226 -0.13 -24.28 6.12
CA GLU A 226 -1.14 -25.23 6.56
C GLU A 226 -2.02 -24.65 7.68
N GLY A 227 -3.20 -25.26 7.88
CA GLY A 227 -4.18 -24.86 8.88
C GLY A 227 -5.35 -24.05 8.32
N GLU A 228 -6.23 -23.61 9.21
CA GLU A 228 -7.36 -22.73 8.86
C GLU A 228 -6.87 -21.28 8.67
N GLY A 229 -7.46 -20.56 7.72
CA GLY A 229 -7.17 -19.15 7.46
C GLY A 229 -6.25 -18.90 6.27
N GLU A 230 -5.51 -17.79 6.34
CA GLU A 230 -4.81 -17.18 5.20
C GLU A 230 -3.48 -17.88 4.86
N ARG A 231 -3.50 -18.80 3.90
CA ARG A 231 -2.33 -19.61 3.50
C ARG A 231 -1.59 -19.00 2.31
N PHE A 232 -0.88 -17.90 2.51
CA PHE A 232 -0.19 -17.16 1.43
C PHE A 232 1.30 -17.52 1.27
N ALA A 233 1.85 -18.44 2.06
CA ALA A 233 3.27 -18.77 1.99
C ALA A 233 3.73 -19.26 0.61
N ILE A 234 4.97 -18.96 0.28
CA ILE A 234 5.61 -19.35 -0.99
C ILE A 234 6.99 -19.93 -0.72
N ILE A 235 7.75 -19.27 0.15
CA ILE A 235 9.10 -19.65 0.53
C ILE A 235 9.06 -20.32 1.90
N ASP A 236 9.48 -21.58 1.99
CA ASP A 236 9.84 -22.18 3.27
C ASP A 236 11.12 -21.51 3.74
N ARG A 237 10.97 -20.58 4.70
CA ARG A 237 12.05 -19.74 5.22
C ARG A 237 13.05 -20.53 6.07
N ALA A 238 12.68 -21.71 6.58
CA ALA A 238 13.58 -22.55 7.35
C ALA A 238 14.47 -23.40 6.44
N GLN A 239 13.91 -23.91 5.34
CA GLN A 239 14.62 -24.75 4.38
C GLN A 239 15.25 -23.96 3.23
N LEU A 240 14.86 -22.69 3.07
CA LEU A 240 15.24 -21.82 1.96
C LEU A 240 14.81 -22.42 0.61
N LYS A 241 13.56 -22.88 0.54
CA LYS A 241 12.99 -23.56 -0.63
C LYS A 241 11.66 -22.94 -1.06
N ILE A 242 11.39 -22.98 -2.36
CA ILE A 242 10.12 -22.62 -2.98
C ILE A 242 9.17 -23.82 -2.88
N ALA A 243 8.03 -23.61 -2.22
CA ALA A 243 7.01 -24.66 -2.04
C ALA A 243 6.06 -24.78 -3.24
N TYR A 244 5.83 -23.68 -3.97
CA TYR A 244 4.87 -23.60 -5.07
C TYR A 244 5.55 -23.12 -6.37
N PRO A 245 6.37 -23.98 -7.02
CA PRO A 245 7.14 -23.59 -8.19
C PRO A 245 6.28 -23.20 -9.39
N LYS A 246 5.10 -23.80 -9.59
CA LYS A 246 4.21 -23.45 -10.71
C LYS A 246 3.64 -22.05 -10.51
N LEU A 247 3.31 -21.68 -9.27
CA LEU A 247 2.87 -20.32 -8.94
C LEU A 247 3.97 -19.30 -9.30
N VAL A 248 5.22 -19.55 -8.89
CA VAL A 248 6.35 -18.66 -9.21
C VAL A 248 6.60 -18.57 -10.71
N THR A 249 6.53 -19.69 -11.44
CA THR A 249 6.60 -19.69 -12.91
C THR A 249 5.46 -18.87 -13.53
N GLY A 250 4.23 -18.98 -13.03
CA GLY A 250 3.09 -18.17 -13.49
C GLY A 250 3.33 -16.67 -13.33
N LEU A 251 3.89 -16.24 -12.20
CA LEU A 251 4.27 -14.83 -11.99
C LEU A 251 5.28 -14.35 -13.04
N MET A 252 6.34 -15.13 -13.29
CA MET A 252 7.38 -14.78 -14.27
C MET A 252 6.87 -14.80 -15.71
N ASN A 253 5.99 -15.74 -16.06
CA ASN A 253 5.28 -15.74 -17.34
C ASN A 253 4.44 -14.47 -17.52
N GLY A 254 3.76 -14.01 -16.47
CA GLY A 254 3.01 -12.75 -16.47
C GLY A 254 3.92 -11.54 -16.73
N LEU A 255 5.16 -11.59 -16.24
CA LEU A 255 6.22 -10.63 -16.57
C LEU A 255 6.82 -10.82 -17.98
N GLY A 256 6.36 -11.80 -18.76
CA GLY A 256 6.83 -12.10 -20.11
C GLY A 256 8.11 -12.93 -20.18
N ASP A 257 8.56 -13.51 -19.06
CA ASP A 257 9.66 -14.46 -19.02
C ASP A 257 9.14 -15.90 -19.11
N TYR A 258 8.71 -16.29 -20.31
CA TYR A 258 8.07 -17.58 -20.58
C TYR A 258 9.02 -18.79 -20.50
N ASP A 259 10.33 -18.54 -20.49
CA ASP A 259 11.35 -19.58 -20.38
C ASP A 259 11.76 -19.81 -18.92
N TYR A 260 11.31 -18.96 -18.00
CA TYR A 260 11.62 -19.09 -16.58
C TYR A 260 11.07 -20.39 -16.00
N GLN A 261 11.91 -21.10 -15.25
CA GLN A 261 11.51 -22.22 -14.41
C GLN A 261 12.26 -22.10 -13.08
N VAL A 262 11.59 -22.44 -11.97
CA VAL A 262 12.26 -22.51 -10.68
C VAL A 262 13.34 -23.61 -10.73
N PRO A 263 14.60 -23.31 -10.36
CA PRO A 263 15.65 -24.32 -10.36
C PRO A 263 15.29 -25.49 -9.44
N ALA A 264 15.51 -26.73 -9.88
CA ALA A 264 15.19 -27.92 -9.09
C ALA A 264 15.89 -27.95 -7.72
N SER A 265 17.06 -27.32 -7.60
CA SER A 265 17.78 -27.15 -6.33
C SER A 265 17.04 -26.26 -5.33
N ASP A 266 16.11 -25.45 -5.78
CA ASP A 266 15.45 -24.42 -4.96
C ASP A 266 14.02 -24.85 -4.62
N ILE A 267 13.53 -25.97 -5.17
CA ILE A 267 12.19 -26.50 -4.92
C ILE A 267 12.19 -27.32 -3.63
N LEU A 268 11.10 -27.20 -2.86
CA LEU A 268 10.85 -28.03 -1.69
C LEU A 268 10.50 -29.46 -2.14
N GLU A 269 11.24 -30.47 -1.67
CA GLU A 269 11.16 -31.85 -2.19
C GLU A 269 9.79 -32.51 -1.99
N GLU A 270 9.04 -32.12 -0.96
CA GLU A 270 7.64 -32.49 -0.76
C GLU A 270 6.85 -31.22 -0.41
N ALA A 271 6.07 -30.71 -1.37
CA ALA A 271 5.06 -29.70 -1.05
C ALA A 271 4.11 -30.27 0.00
N PRO A 272 3.60 -29.46 0.96
CA PRO A 272 2.64 -29.94 1.93
C PRO A 272 1.48 -30.64 1.22
N SER A 273 1.25 -31.90 1.58
CA SER A 273 0.48 -32.87 0.81
C SER A 273 -0.90 -32.34 0.41
N GLU A 274 -1.26 -32.49 -0.87
CA GLU A 274 -2.67 -32.49 -1.28
C GLU A 274 -3.40 -33.57 -0.48
N PRO A 275 -4.52 -33.27 0.21
CA PRO A 275 -5.40 -34.34 0.64
C PRO A 275 -5.95 -35.01 -0.63
N VAL A 276 -5.47 -36.23 -0.89
CA VAL A 276 -6.07 -37.13 -1.88
C VAL A 276 -7.48 -37.48 -1.38
N ASN A 277 -8.46 -36.67 -1.72
CA ASN A 277 -9.85 -37.10 -1.70
C ASN A 277 -10.08 -37.97 -2.94
N GLU A 278 -9.57 -39.20 -2.91
CA GLU A 278 -10.21 -40.28 -3.64
C GLU A 278 -11.58 -40.51 -3.00
N GLU A 279 -12.64 -39.92 -3.57
CA GLU A 279 -13.98 -40.44 -3.32
C GLU A 279 -14.00 -41.91 -3.80
N PRO A 280 -14.39 -42.87 -2.93
CA PRO A 280 -14.52 -44.25 -3.36
C PRO A 280 -15.74 -44.35 -4.28
N SER A 281 -15.50 -44.64 -5.56
CA SER A 281 -16.54 -45.09 -6.48
C SER A 281 -17.08 -46.44 -6.01
N THR A 282 -18.19 -46.41 -5.25
CA THR A 282 -18.93 -47.62 -4.91
C THR A 282 -19.70 -48.09 -6.13
N THR A 283 -19.20 -49.16 -6.73
CA THR A 283 -19.90 -49.91 -7.77
C THR A 283 -20.99 -50.76 -7.11
N GLU A 284 -22.25 -50.33 -7.18
CA GLU A 284 -23.39 -51.23 -6.96
C GLU A 284 -24.05 -51.59 -8.28
N THR A 285 -23.77 -52.82 -8.70
CA THR A 285 -24.44 -53.55 -9.77
C THR A 285 -25.86 -53.95 -9.31
N ILE A 286 -26.90 -53.42 -9.95
CA ILE A 286 -28.23 -54.04 -9.94
C ILE A 286 -28.70 -54.26 -11.38
N SER A 287 -28.97 -55.54 -11.63
CA SER A 287 -29.47 -56.15 -12.86
C SER A 287 -30.97 -55.90 -13.05
N SER A 288 -31.39 -55.49 -14.24
CA SER A 288 -32.72 -55.81 -14.77
C SER A 288 -32.74 -55.82 -16.30
N GLU A 289 -33.22 -56.94 -16.84
CA GLU A 289 -33.39 -57.31 -18.26
C GLU A 289 -34.33 -56.38 -19.07
N PRO A 290 -34.32 -56.50 -20.42
CA PRO A 290 -34.84 -55.48 -21.33
C PRO A 290 -36.32 -55.70 -21.69
N THR A 291 -37.06 -54.61 -21.88
CA THR A 291 -38.36 -54.65 -22.57
C THR A 291 -38.31 -53.78 -23.82
N THR A 292 -38.54 -54.43 -24.96
CA THR A 292 -38.59 -53.88 -26.32
C THR A 292 -39.83 -53.03 -26.54
N THR A 293 -39.69 -51.80 -27.06
CA THR A 293 -40.74 -51.11 -27.81
C THR A 293 -40.14 -50.27 -28.94
N GLU A 294 -40.71 -50.45 -30.13
CA GLU A 294 -40.37 -49.88 -31.44
C GLU A 294 -40.49 -48.34 -31.54
N PRO A 295 -39.87 -47.72 -32.57
CA PRO A 295 -39.83 -46.27 -32.71
C PRO A 295 -41.12 -45.74 -33.37
N THR A 296 -41.78 -44.78 -32.73
CA THR A 296 -42.82 -43.97 -33.36
C THR A 296 -42.20 -42.77 -34.07
N THR A 297 -42.33 -42.76 -35.38
CA THR A 297 -42.05 -41.66 -36.30
C THR A 297 -42.83 -40.40 -35.92
N SER A 298 -42.13 -39.33 -35.55
CA SER A 298 -42.67 -37.98 -35.44
C SER A 298 -42.78 -37.33 -36.83
N GLU A 299 -43.96 -36.78 -37.13
CA GLU A 299 -44.25 -35.99 -38.33
C GLU A 299 -43.36 -34.73 -38.44
N PRO A 300 -43.09 -34.23 -39.67
CA PRO A 300 -42.24 -33.06 -39.86
C PRO A 300 -42.98 -31.78 -39.48
N VAL A 301 -42.38 -30.99 -38.58
CA VAL A 301 -42.85 -29.64 -38.26
C VAL A 301 -42.47 -28.71 -39.42
N THR A 302 -43.47 -28.05 -40.00
CA THR A 302 -43.34 -27.06 -41.07
C THR A 302 -42.52 -25.85 -40.60
N PRO A 303 -41.61 -25.29 -41.43
CA PRO A 303 -40.88 -24.07 -41.09
C PRO A 303 -41.83 -22.88 -40.93
N GLN A 304 -41.70 -22.12 -39.85
CA GLN A 304 -42.36 -20.81 -39.71
C GLN A 304 -41.81 -19.81 -40.73
N GLU A 305 -42.69 -19.01 -41.33
CA GLU A 305 -42.32 -17.90 -42.21
C GLU A 305 -41.48 -16.85 -41.48
N PRO A 306 -40.51 -16.21 -42.15
CA PRO A 306 -39.67 -15.19 -41.56
C PRO A 306 -40.49 -13.94 -41.22
N VAL A 307 -40.30 -13.43 -40.00
CA VAL A 307 -40.91 -12.19 -39.53
C VAL A 307 -40.30 -11.01 -40.29
N ASN A 308 -41.15 -10.18 -40.90
CA ASN A 308 -40.73 -9.02 -41.69
C ASN A 308 -40.02 -7.98 -40.80
N PRO A 309 -38.90 -7.36 -41.22
CA PRO A 309 -38.22 -6.33 -40.43
C PRO A 309 -39.12 -5.12 -40.19
N GLN A 310 -39.14 -4.59 -38.97
CA GLN A 310 -39.79 -3.30 -38.68
C GLN A 310 -39.12 -2.17 -39.46
N GLU A 311 -39.92 -1.24 -39.96
CA GLU A 311 -39.44 -0.02 -40.63
C GLU A 311 -38.58 0.83 -39.69
N PRO A 312 -37.54 1.52 -40.21
CA PRO A 312 -36.67 2.35 -39.39
C PRO A 312 -37.42 3.56 -38.83
N VAL A 313 -37.27 3.80 -37.54
CA VAL A 313 -37.75 5.02 -36.89
C VAL A 313 -36.97 6.22 -37.45
N THR A 314 -37.69 7.23 -37.95
CA THR A 314 -37.08 8.46 -38.45
C THR A 314 -36.37 9.22 -37.32
N PRO A 315 -35.12 9.69 -37.52
CA PRO A 315 -34.42 10.49 -36.53
C PRO A 315 -35.16 11.80 -36.25
N GLN A 316 -35.32 12.14 -34.98
CA GLN A 316 -35.83 13.43 -34.55
C GLN A 316 -34.83 14.54 -34.95
N GLU A 317 -35.33 15.66 -35.47
CA GLU A 317 -34.47 16.79 -35.86
C GLU A 317 -33.65 17.32 -34.66
N PRO A 318 -32.37 17.67 -34.85
CA PRO A 318 -31.53 18.16 -33.76
C PRO A 318 -32.01 19.52 -33.26
N ILE A 319 -32.16 19.62 -31.94
CA ILE A 319 -32.52 20.87 -31.26
C ILE A 319 -31.36 21.85 -31.38
N THR A 320 -31.62 23.04 -31.93
CA THR A 320 -30.63 24.10 -32.08
C THR A 320 -30.10 24.54 -30.71
N PRO A 321 -28.77 24.55 -30.49
CA PRO A 321 -28.20 25.06 -29.25
C PRO A 321 -28.53 26.55 -29.05
N PRO A 322 -28.80 27.01 -27.82
CA PRO A 322 -28.91 28.44 -27.54
C PRO A 322 -27.59 29.14 -27.86
N GLN A 323 -27.67 30.37 -28.38
CA GLN A 323 -26.47 31.14 -28.70
C GLN A 323 -25.65 31.46 -27.45
N PRO A 324 -24.30 31.49 -27.53
CA PRO A 324 -23.46 31.85 -26.40
C PRO A 324 -23.78 33.26 -25.91
N ILE A 325 -23.99 33.39 -24.59
CA ILE A 325 -24.11 34.70 -23.94
C ILE A 325 -22.72 35.33 -23.92
N THR A 326 -22.58 36.52 -24.50
CA THR A 326 -21.31 37.26 -24.50
C THR A 326 -20.91 37.59 -23.06
N PRO A 327 -19.71 37.17 -22.61
CA PRO A 327 -19.25 37.52 -21.26
C PRO A 327 -19.10 39.05 -21.12
N PRO A 328 -19.44 39.62 -19.95
CA PRO A 328 -19.22 41.03 -19.69
C PRO A 328 -17.72 41.36 -19.81
N GLN A 329 -17.40 42.55 -20.33
CA GLN A 329 -16.02 42.98 -20.45
C GLN A 329 -15.34 43.08 -19.06
N PRO A 330 -14.06 42.72 -18.94
CA PRO A 330 -13.32 42.86 -17.69
C PRO A 330 -13.34 44.32 -17.22
N ILE A 331 -13.70 44.52 -15.95
CA ILE A 331 -13.59 45.83 -15.31
C ILE A 331 -12.10 46.08 -15.09
N THR A 332 -11.58 47.19 -15.60
CA THR A 332 -10.18 47.59 -15.43
C THR A 332 -9.86 47.75 -13.95
N PRO A 333 -8.81 47.09 -13.41
CA PRO A 333 -8.39 47.30 -12.03
C PRO A 333 -7.99 48.77 -11.83
N PRO A 334 -8.32 49.39 -10.67
CA PRO A 334 -7.76 50.68 -10.31
C PRO A 334 -6.23 50.59 -10.25
N GLN A 335 -5.54 51.63 -10.70
CA GLN A 335 -4.08 51.65 -10.66
C GLN A 335 -3.56 51.55 -9.21
N PRO A 336 -2.43 50.87 -8.98
CA PRO A 336 -1.81 50.79 -7.67
C PRO A 336 -1.47 52.20 -7.15
N ILE A 337 -1.88 52.49 -5.91
CA ILE A 337 -1.41 53.68 -5.21
C ILE A 337 0.08 53.46 -4.91
N THR A 338 0.94 54.34 -5.41
CA THR A 338 2.38 54.31 -5.12
C THR A 338 2.61 54.43 -3.61
N PRO A 339 3.34 53.48 -2.99
CA PRO A 339 3.74 53.60 -1.59
C PRO A 339 4.59 54.87 -1.40
N GLN A 340 4.30 55.63 -0.34
CA GLN A 340 5.19 56.70 0.09
C GLN A 340 6.54 56.10 0.51
N GLU A 341 7.64 56.72 0.09
CA GLU A 341 8.98 56.28 0.47
C GLU A 341 9.13 56.22 2.00
N PRO A 342 9.70 55.14 2.55
CA PRO A 342 9.96 55.05 3.99
C PRO A 342 11.01 56.08 4.39
N VAL A 343 10.70 56.86 5.43
CA VAL A 343 11.65 57.77 6.06
C VAL A 343 12.77 56.95 6.69
N THR A 344 14.02 57.22 6.28
CA THR A 344 15.22 56.58 6.83
C THR A 344 15.34 56.80 8.33
N PRO A 345 15.38 55.73 9.16
CA PRO A 345 15.73 55.86 10.58
C PRO A 345 17.21 56.25 10.72
N GLN A 346 17.50 57.15 11.68
CA GLN A 346 18.87 57.47 12.09
C GLN A 346 19.57 56.21 12.65
N GLU A 347 20.86 56.05 12.31
CA GLU A 347 21.71 54.97 12.82
C GLU A 347 21.81 55.01 14.36
N PRO A 348 21.54 53.90 15.08
CA PRO A 348 21.84 53.79 16.50
C PRO A 348 23.33 53.60 16.75
N ILE A 349 23.85 54.29 17.76
CA ILE A 349 25.24 54.19 18.23
C ILE A 349 25.45 52.81 18.86
N THR A 350 26.46 52.06 18.41
CA THR A 350 26.86 50.74 18.94
C THR A 350 27.40 50.83 20.38
N PRO A 351 26.80 50.13 21.36
CA PRO A 351 27.43 49.87 22.65
C PRO A 351 28.45 48.73 22.53
N GLN A 352 29.59 48.84 23.22
CA GLN A 352 30.55 47.74 23.35
C GLN A 352 29.95 46.54 24.10
N GLU A 353 30.17 45.34 23.59
CA GLU A 353 29.75 44.09 24.24
C GLU A 353 30.51 43.83 25.56
N PRO A 354 29.83 43.33 26.61
CA PRO A 354 30.50 42.79 27.79
C PRO A 354 31.09 41.41 27.50
N VAL A 355 32.35 41.22 27.90
CA VAL A 355 33.07 39.95 27.77
C VAL A 355 32.40 38.89 28.64
N THR A 356 31.92 37.81 28.02
CA THR A 356 31.34 36.65 28.70
C THR A 356 32.45 35.80 29.33
N PRO A 357 32.38 35.41 30.61
CA PRO A 357 33.30 34.42 31.16
C PRO A 357 33.07 33.06 30.49
N PRO A 358 34.13 32.26 30.26
CA PRO A 358 33.98 30.94 29.64
C PRO A 358 33.11 30.04 30.52
N GLN A 359 32.16 29.34 29.90
CA GLN A 359 31.39 28.30 30.59
C GLN A 359 32.30 27.14 31.04
N PRO A 360 31.96 26.45 32.14
CA PRO A 360 32.68 25.25 32.56
C PRO A 360 32.60 24.22 31.43
N VAL A 361 33.76 23.67 31.05
CA VAL A 361 33.83 22.54 30.13
C VAL A 361 33.24 21.33 30.85
N THR A 362 32.03 20.92 30.46
CA THR A 362 31.44 19.66 30.89
C THR A 362 32.35 18.53 30.40
N PRO A 363 32.76 17.58 31.25
CA PRO A 363 33.53 16.42 30.78
C PRO A 363 32.69 15.64 29.76
N PRO A 364 33.32 14.95 28.78
CA PRO A 364 32.59 14.16 27.82
C PRO A 364 31.70 13.16 28.55
N SER A 365 30.39 13.33 28.41
CA SER A 365 29.40 12.38 28.88
C SER A 365 29.73 11.03 28.28
N GLN A 366 29.88 10.02 29.13
CA GLN A 366 29.79 8.64 28.68
C GLN A 366 28.39 8.47 28.10
N ALA A 367 28.29 8.50 26.77
CA ALA A 367 27.07 8.39 26.00
C ALA A 367 26.47 6.97 26.10
N THR A 368 25.99 6.61 27.30
CA THR A 368 25.36 5.32 27.59
C THR A 368 24.16 5.43 28.53
N VAL A 369 23.81 6.61 29.03
CA VAL A 369 22.65 6.78 29.92
C VAL A 369 21.71 7.81 29.32
N VAL A 370 20.57 7.32 28.82
CA VAL A 370 19.44 8.15 28.41
C VAL A 370 18.92 8.91 29.63
N ASP A 371 18.69 10.22 29.51
CA ASP A 371 18.17 11.03 30.60
C ASP A 371 16.79 10.48 31.04
N PRO A 372 16.62 10.05 32.31
CA PRO A 372 15.35 9.49 32.78
C PRO A 372 14.17 10.47 32.65
N SER A 373 14.44 11.77 32.53
CA SER A 373 13.41 12.79 32.32
C SER A 373 12.75 12.73 30.94
N TYR A 374 13.25 11.92 30.01
CA TYR A 374 12.52 11.64 28.77
C TYR A 374 11.31 10.72 29.00
N LEU A 375 11.33 9.89 30.06
CA LEU A 375 10.26 8.94 30.39
C LEU A 375 9.22 9.50 31.39
N SER A 376 9.17 10.82 31.56
CA SER A 376 8.38 11.46 32.63
C SER A 376 6.95 11.85 32.22
N CYS A 377 6.53 11.60 30.99
CA CYS A 377 5.22 12.01 30.48
C CYS A 377 4.10 11.11 31.01
N ASP A 378 2.91 11.70 31.18
CA ASP A 378 1.71 10.91 31.45
C ASP A 378 1.37 10.02 30.24
N LYS A 379 0.68 8.90 30.51
CA LYS A 379 0.42 7.87 29.49
C LYS A 379 -0.33 8.40 28.26
N GLU A 380 -1.25 9.34 28.47
CA GLU A 380 -2.11 9.95 27.45
C GLU A 380 -1.62 11.35 27.01
N ASP A 381 -0.49 11.83 27.56
CA ASP A 381 0.11 13.11 27.14
C ASP A 381 1.03 12.88 25.94
N TRP A 382 0.40 12.67 24.79
CA TRP A 382 1.05 12.38 23.51
C TRP A 382 1.95 13.53 23.05
N LYS A 383 1.59 14.77 23.36
CA LYS A 383 2.42 15.94 23.07
C LYS A 383 3.72 15.92 23.87
N CYS A 384 3.65 15.69 25.19
CA CYS A 384 4.84 15.51 26.01
C CYS A 384 5.70 14.36 25.47
N LYS A 385 5.07 13.21 25.19
CA LYS A 385 5.77 12.03 24.66
C LYS A 385 6.50 12.35 23.36
N SER A 386 5.86 13.05 22.44
CA SER A 386 6.46 13.50 21.18
C SER A 386 7.66 14.43 21.42
N GLU A 387 7.50 15.47 22.25
CA GLU A 387 8.59 16.41 22.58
C GLU A 387 9.79 15.71 23.24
N LYS A 388 9.53 14.77 24.16
CA LYS A 388 10.60 13.97 24.79
C LYS A 388 11.24 13.00 23.82
N SER A 389 10.47 12.43 22.90
CA SER A 389 10.96 11.55 21.84
C SER A 389 11.92 12.31 20.91
N ASP A 390 11.55 13.51 20.46
CA ASP A 390 12.40 14.36 19.61
C ASP A 390 13.76 14.64 20.29
N LEU A 391 13.75 14.96 21.59
CA LEU A 391 15.00 15.17 22.35
C LEU A 391 15.83 13.89 22.48
N CYS A 392 15.19 12.77 22.83
CA CYS A 392 15.88 11.50 23.06
C CYS A 392 16.47 10.92 21.77
N PHE A 393 15.68 10.87 20.70
CA PHE A 393 16.13 10.38 19.39
C PHE A 393 17.06 11.35 18.66
N GLY A 394 17.09 12.63 19.05
CA GLY A 394 18.18 13.54 18.69
C GLY A 394 19.56 13.03 19.17
N GLU A 395 19.64 12.40 20.35
CA GLU A 395 20.87 11.78 20.84
C GLU A 395 21.22 10.48 20.09
N VAL A 396 20.21 9.70 19.68
CA VAL A 396 20.39 8.53 18.80
C VAL A 396 20.98 8.94 17.46
N SER A 397 20.43 9.98 16.85
CA SER A 397 20.92 10.53 15.57
C SER A 397 22.38 10.99 15.67
N LYS A 398 22.74 11.68 16.77
CA LYS A 398 24.14 12.05 17.06
C LYS A 398 25.05 10.84 17.26
N CYS A 399 24.53 9.77 17.87
CA CYS A 399 25.27 8.53 18.04
C CYS A 399 25.66 7.94 16.68
N TRP A 400 24.69 7.80 15.77
CA TRP A 400 24.93 7.29 14.42
C TRP A 400 25.89 8.18 13.63
N ALA A 401 25.70 9.50 13.65
CA ALA A 401 26.58 10.46 12.99
C ALA A 401 28.03 10.43 13.51
N SER A 402 28.25 9.96 14.75
CA SER A 402 29.58 9.86 15.34
C SER A 402 30.39 8.63 14.89
N GLY A 403 29.81 7.73 14.09
CA GLY A 403 30.46 6.51 13.62
C GLY A 403 30.72 5.48 14.72
N LYS A 404 29.95 5.53 15.81
CA LYS A 404 29.95 4.50 16.86
C LYS A 404 29.38 3.19 16.35
N ASP A 405 29.68 2.09 17.04
CA ASP A 405 29.10 0.80 16.70
C ASP A 405 27.57 0.83 16.87
N GLY A 406 26.88 0.15 15.95
CA GLY A 406 25.42 0.16 15.92
C GLY A 406 24.78 -0.47 17.16
N GLU A 407 25.47 -1.37 17.88
CA GLU A 407 24.94 -1.94 19.12
C GLU A 407 24.76 -0.86 20.20
N THR A 408 25.71 0.08 20.28
CA THR A 408 25.64 1.21 21.21
C THR A 408 24.50 2.16 20.87
N CYS A 409 24.33 2.55 19.61
CA CYS A 409 23.26 3.47 19.20
C CYS A 409 21.87 2.82 19.35
N ASN A 410 21.76 1.53 19.04
CA ASN A 410 20.54 0.76 19.27
C ASN A 410 20.13 0.70 20.75
N LYS A 411 21.08 0.63 21.70
CA LYS A 411 20.77 0.67 23.14
C LYS A 411 20.10 1.98 23.55
N ILE A 412 20.59 3.11 23.02
CA ILE A 412 19.99 4.43 23.27
C ILE A 412 18.58 4.48 22.67
N ALA A 413 18.41 4.03 21.41
CA ALA A 413 17.11 3.99 20.74
C ALA A 413 16.09 3.12 21.50
N ASN A 414 16.51 1.96 22.02
CA ASN A 414 15.65 1.07 22.81
C ASN A 414 15.22 1.66 24.16
N GLU A 415 16.01 2.53 24.76
CA GLU A 415 15.60 3.27 25.96
C GLU A 415 14.65 4.42 25.60
N CYS A 416 14.91 5.14 24.50
CA CYS A 416 14.03 6.19 24.01
C CYS A 416 12.65 5.66 23.58
N SER A 417 12.56 4.45 23.02
CA SER A 417 11.27 3.88 22.60
C SER A 417 10.30 3.65 23.76
N LYS A 418 10.79 3.55 25.00
CA LYS A 418 9.96 3.42 26.22
C LYS A 418 9.10 4.64 26.50
N ILE A 419 9.37 5.79 25.85
CA ILE A 419 8.54 6.99 25.93
C ILE A 419 7.09 6.70 25.47
N TRP A 420 6.94 5.76 24.54
CA TRP A 420 5.65 5.44 23.92
C TRP A 420 4.86 4.36 24.66
N ILE A 421 5.48 3.69 25.65
CA ILE A 421 4.82 2.76 26.57
C ILE A 421 3.98 3.55 27.59
#